data_AF-A0A433WSQ8-F1
#
_entry.id   AF-A0A433WSQ8-F1
#
_cell.length_a   1.000
_cell.length_b   1.000
_cell.length_c   1.000
_cell.angle_alpha   90.00
_cell.angle_beta   90.00
_cell.angle_gamma   90.00
#
_symmetry.space_group_name_H-M   'P 1'
#
loop_
_entity.id
_entity.type
_entity.pdbx_description
1 polymer ?
#
loop_
_entity_poly.entity_id
_entity_poly.type
_entity_poly.pdbx_seq_one_letter_code
_entity_poly.pdbx_strand_id
1 'polypeptide(L)'
;MLRLIGSRYHFRRAVPKDIQPLMGRSEISLSLDTSAKLEARRRAAQLYDRTGQFFDKVRAMSDSKDRPPTPDEIITFYESFVRDTESAHAIEMRLLELKHEREMTEVQVRFLEFNNLVTHFLSIIGPYLAKDTERLETMRKIVKKDLPEARAEAANLAAQVNLLKSIVVDIGTASKSESIAPVPLTAEPDPRGTTTPKKKLASSGSRSKLLTVSMAAERFIYPDTNRSEDTKRGTRKALNLFIDAFGDMEVERITGETAGEFRDLLFRLPSTHGKERNGRSIRDEVARAETEKLETISAKTVKNHFSRLSALWALLLQRDLVSRNVWAGWDYHVTKKVERRCFSDAELAQLSTTPWSSRTPSARPAAAIINIAAYTGMRLGEICNLRGADIGNIEGVACFQIRPNVETGFSPKTQTGTRIVPIHPELTAKGILPFMKPDQVWLMPDLVVTKKGVRSASFSQAFARLRRRAGLPREVCFHSFRNTVSTRLRIH
;
A
#
# COMPACT_ATOMS: atom_id res chain seq x y z
N MET A 1 33.57 1.25 9.51
CA MET A 1 32.46 1.65 10.41
C MET A 1 31.44 0.54 10.61
N LEU A 2 30.93 -0.13 9.56
CA LEU A 2 29.98 -1.24 9.71
C LEU A 2 30.56 -2.55 9.14
N ARG A 3 30.39 -3.66 9.86
CA ARG A 3 30.70 -5.01 9.39
C ARG A 3 29.53 -5.93 9.70
N LEU A 4 29.11 -6.76 8.74
CA LEU A 4 28.15 -7.81 9.01
C LEU A 4 28.90 -9.03 9.58
N ILE A 5 28.51 -9.49 10.76
CA ILE A 5 29.05 -10.70 11.39
C ILE A 5 27.85 -11.60 11.70
N GLY A 6 27.79 -12.77 11.04
CA GLY A 6 26.58 -13.59 11.05
C GLY A 6 25.38 -12.83 10.45
N SER A 7 24.29 -12.72 11.22
CA SER A 7 23.06 -12.02 10.83
C SER A 7 22.97 -10.57 11.33
N ARG A 8 23.94 -10.08 12.12
CA ARG A 8 23.88 -8.77 12.78
C ARG A 8 25.00 -7.85 12.32
N TYR A 9 24.70 -6.57 12.21
CA TYR A 9 25.69 -5.54 11.96
C TYR A 9 26.47 -5.20 13.23
N HIS A 10 27.78 -4.98 13.08
CA HIS A 10 28.68 -4.52 14.11
C HIS A 10 29.30 -3.17 13.73
N PHE A 11 29.40 -2.29 14.71
CA PHE A 11 30.17 -1.06 14.64
C PHE A 11 31.66 -1.38 14.84
N ARG A 12 32.52 -0.86 13.97
CA ARG A 12 33.98 -0.95 14.08
C ARG A 12 34.63 0.41 13.90
N ARG A 13 35.46 0.80 14.87
CA ARG A 13 36.26 2.03 14.85
C ARG A 13 37.68 1.75 15.35
N ALA A 14 38.67 2.24 14.62
CA ALA A 14 40.07 2.16 15.03
C ALA A 14 40.31 3.04 16.28
N VAL A 15 41.09 2.53 17.22
CA VAL A 15 41.54 3.30 18.38
C VAL A 15 42.70 4.20 17.94
N PRO A 16 42.71 5.50 18.28
CA PRO A 16 43.82 6.41 17.99
C PRO A 16 45.17 5.89 18.52
N LYS A 17 46.27 6.08 17.77
CA LYS A 17 47.60 5.51 18.09
C LYS A 17 48.15 5.96 19.45
N ASP A 18 47.82 7.17 19.86
CA ASP A 18 48.10 7.77 21.16
C ASP A 18 47.40 7.04 22.33
N ILE A 19 46.23 6.45 22.07
CA ILE A 19 45.40 5.77 23.07
C ILE A 19 45.62 4.24 23.08
N GLN A 20 46.15 3.67 22.00
CA GLN A 20 46.39 2.22 21.88
C GLN A 20 47.29 1.63 23.00
N PRO A 21 48.40 2.26 23.42
CA PRO A 21 49.24 1.74 24.51
C PRO A 21 48.52 1.69 25.86
N LEU A 22 47.56 2.59 26.06
CA LEU A 22 46.79 2.73 27.30
C LEU A 22 45.60 1.76 27.35
N MET A 23 44.94 1.52 26.22
CA MET A 23 43.80 0.59 26.13
C MET A 23 44.18 -0.86 25.81
N GLY A 24 45.40 -1.11 25.31
CA GLY A 24 45.83 -2.44 24.87
C GLY A 24 45.06 -2.99 23.65
N ARG A 25 44.31 -2.15 22.93
CA ARG A 25 43.47 -2.55 21.79
C ARG A 25 43.63 -1.58 20.62
N SER A 26 43.67 -2.12 19.41
CA SER A 26 43.75 -1.35 18.16
C SER A 26 42.38 -0.96 17.59
N GLU A 27 41.29 -1.60 18.04
CA GLU A 27 39.94 -1.34 17.57
C GLU A 27 38.85 -1.55 18.63
N ILE A 28 37.77 -0.76 18.50
CA ILE A 28 36.50 -0.95 19.20
C ILE A 28 35.54 -1.63 18.24
N SER A 29 34.99 -2.78 18.65
CA SER A 29 33.99 -3.54 17.89
C SER A 29 32.78 -3.86 18.77
N LEU A 30 31.62 -3.29 18.45
CA LEU A 30 30.38 -3.46 19.22
C LEU A 30 29.25 -3.96 18.31
N SER A 31 28.44 -4.90 18.80
CA SER A 31 27.22 -5.33 18.08
C SER A 31 26.21 -4.18 18.03
N LEU A 32 25.54 -4.02 16.90
CA LEU A 32 24.43 -3.06 16.76
C LEU A 32 23.07 -3.71 16.94
N ASP A 33 23.04 -5.00 17.23
CA ASP A 33 21.85 -5.82 17.46
C ASP A 33 20.75 -5.64 16.41
N THR A 34 21.13 -5.60 15.14
CA THR A 34 20.18 -5.45 14.04
C THR A 34 20.72 -6.06 12.76
N SER A 35 19.84 -6.70 11.99
CA SER A 35 20.09 -7.15 10.62
C SER A 35 19.71 -6.08 9.58
N ALA A 36 19.05 -4.99 10.01
CA ALA A 36 18.58 -3.92 9.13
C ALA A 36 19.67 -2.88 8.90
N LYS A 37 20.12 -2.74 7.65
CA LYS A 37 21.23 -1.85 7.26
C LYS A 37 20.99 -0.37 7.58
N LEU A 38 19.76 0.12 7.45
CA LEU A 38 19.43 1.52 7.70
C LEU A 38 19.51 1.84 9.20
N GLU A 39 18.95 0.95 10.02
CA GLU A 39 19.00 1.03 11.48
C GLU A 39 20.44 0.92 11.99
N ALA A 40 21.23 0.00 11.42
CA ALA A 40 22.66 -0.13 11.71
C ALA A 40 23.44 1.17 11.43
N ARG A 41 23.12 1.91 10.36
CA ARG A 41 23.78 3.19 10.06
C ARG A 41 23.46 4.27 11.08
N ARG A 42 22.20 4.35 11.53
CA ARG A 42 21.78 5.30 12.56
C ARG A 42 22.50 5.03 13.89
N ARG A 43 22.48 3.77 14.34
CA ARG A 43 23.15 3.34 15.59
C ARG A 43 24.66 3.54 15.53
N ALA A 44 25.29 3.22 14.39
CA ALA A 44 26.71 3.45 14.18
C ALA A 44 27.11 4.93 14.26
N ALA A 45 26.25 5.86 13.84
CA ALA A 45 26.53 7.29 13.94
C ALA A 45 26.55 7.76 15.40
N GLN A 46 25.60 7.30 16.22
CA GLN A 46 25.57 7.61 17.67
C GLN A 46 26.78 7.02 18.40
N LEU A 47 27.15 5.78 18.09
CA LEU A 47 28.36 5.16 18.63
C LEU A 47 29.63 5.88 18.19
N TYR A 48 29.65 6.45 16.98
CA TYR A 48 30.79 7.23 16.51
C TYR A 48 30.98 8.51 17.33
N ASP A 49 29.91 9.24 17.65
CA ASP A 49 30.01 10.41 18.53
C ASP A 49 30.48 10.02 19.94
N ARG A 50 29.82 9.02 20.55
CA ARG A 50 30.14 8.53 21.89
C ARG A 50 31.57 8.00 22.03
N THR A 51 32.06 7.23 21.06
CA THR A 51 33.44 6.77 21.06
C THR A 51 34.44 7.92 20.87
N GLY A 52 34.02 9.03 20.25
CA GLY A 52 34.83 10.26 20.18
C GLY A 52 34.99 10.89 21.55
N GLN A 53 33.86 11.12 22.23
CA GLN A 53 33.85 11.65 23.60
C GLN A 53 34.63 10.77 24.59
N PHE A 54 34.57 9.45 24.42
CA PHE A 54 35.38 8.51 25.17
C PHE A 54 36.88 8.76 24.94
N PHE A 55 37.34 8.87 23.69
CA PHE A 55 38.74 9.15 23.39
C PHE A 55 39.20 10.49 23.96
N ASP A 56 38.38 11.53 23.87
CA ASP A 56 38.72 12.85 24.40
C ASP A 56 38.82 12.85 25.92
N LYS A 57 37.97 12.09 26.62
CA LYS A 57 38.07 11.89 28.07
C LYS A 57 39.33 11.11 28.46
N VAL A 58 39.70 10.06 27.73
CA VAL A 58 40.94 9.31 27.99
C VAL A 58 42.18 10.20 27.83
N ARG A 59 42.19 11.07 26.81
CA ARG A 59 43.25 12.08 26.65
C ARG A 59 43.28 13.07 27.81
N ALA A 60 42.13 13.63 28.19
CA ALA A 60 42.04 14.56 29.31
C ALA A 60 42.50 13.94 30.64
N MET A 61 42.22 12.66 30.87
CA MET A 61 42.74 11.93 32.04
C MET A 61 44.26 11.74 31.96
N SER A 62 44.79 11.45 30.77
CA SER A 62 46.23 11.23 30.54
C SER A 62 47.07 12.51 30.66
N ASP A 63 46.47 13.67 30.37
CA ASP A 63 47.13 14.98 30.48
C ASP A 63 47.12 15.56 31.91
N SER A 64 46.48 14.88 32.87
CA SER A 64 46.44 15.29 34.28
C SER A 64 47.82 15.19 34.93
N LYS A 65 48.36 16.32 35.40
CA LYS A 65 49.73 16.44 35.97
C LYS A 65 49.92 15.70 37.30
N ASP A 66 48.87 15.46 38.06
CA ASP A 66 48.98 14.97 39.44
C ASP A 66 49.02 13.44 39.55
N ARG A 67 48.43 12.73 38.57
CA ARG A 67 48.50 11.26 38.47
C ARG A 67 47.91 10.81 37.12
N PRO A 68 48.72 10.31 36.17
CA PRO A 68 48.18 9.71 34.95
C PRO A 68 47.42 8.41 35.31
N PRO A 69 46.31 8.12 34.61
CA PRO A 69 45.50 6.93 34.87
C PRO A 69 46.29 5.66 34.53
N THR A 70 46.12 4.64 35.36
CA THR A 70 46.67 3.31 35.11
C THR A 70 45.90 2.61 33.97
N PRO A 71 46.52 1.64 33.25
CA PRO A 71 45.81 0.86 32.24
C PRO A 71 44.52 0.20 32.77
N ASP A 72 44.52 -0.28 34.02
CA ASP A 72 43.35 -0.91 34.65
C ASP A 72 42.20 0.09 34.90
N GLU A 73 42.51 1.34 35.26
CA GLU A 73 41.51 2.41 35.41
C GLU A 73 40.86 2.75 34.05
N ILE A 74 41.65 2.73 32.96
CA ILE A 74 41.14 2.98 31.60
C ILE A 74 40.30 1.79 31.10
N ILE A 75 40.70 0.55 31.39
CA ILE A 75 39.92 -0.64 31.07
C ILE A 75 38.58 -0.62 31.82
N THR A 76 38.59 -0.30 33.12
CA THR A 76 37.37 -0.16 33.93
C THR A 76 36.44 0.93 33.37
N PHE A 77 37.02 2.06 32.95
CA PHE A 77 36.26 3.14 32.32
C PHE A 77 35.67 2.71 30.96
N TYR A 78 36.42 1.98 30.14
CA TYR A 78 35.92 1.40 28.88
C TYR A 78 34.78 0.40 29.13
N GLU A 79 34.89 -0.46 30.14
CA GLU A 79 33.83 -1.40 30.51
C GLU A 79 32.56 -0.67 30.99
N SER A 80 32.70 0.41 31.77
CA SER A 80 31.55 1.25 32.13
C SER A 80 30.90 1.92 30.91
N PHE A 81 31.71 2.40 29.97
CA PHE A 81 31.22 3.02 28.74
C PHE A 81 30.42 2.04 27.88
N VAL A 82 30.90 0.80 27.75
CA VAL A 82 30.20 -0.26 27.01
C VAL A 82 28.87 -0.58 27.71
N ARG A 83 28.89 -0.79 29.03
CA ARG A 83 27.69 -1.08 29.83
C ARG A 83 26.64 0.03 29.75
N ASP A 84 27.06 1.30 29.84
CA ASP A 84 26.14 2.45 29.75
C ASP A 84 25.55 2.58 28.35
N THR A 85 26.31 2.19 27.33
CA THR A 85 25.85 2.17 25.94
C THR A 85 24.81 1.08 25.70
N GLU A 86 25.04 -0.13 26.20
CA GLU A 86 24.07 -1.23 26.17
C GLU A 86 22.82 -0.89 26.99
N SER A 87 22.97 -0.27 28.15
CA SER A 87 21.85 0.15 29.00
C SER A 87 21.00 1.23 28.32
N ALA A 88 21.63 2.25 27.73
CA ALA A 88 20.92 3.27 26.97
C ALA A 88 20.15 2.67 25.78
N HIS A 89 20.72 1.66 25.13
CA HIS A 89 20.05 0.96 24.04
C HIS A 89 18.83 0.17 24.52
N ALA A 90 18.95 -0.55 25.63
CA ALA A 90 17.83 -1.28 26.23
C ALA A 90 16.68 -0.34 26.62
N ILE A 91 17.00 0.85 27.16
CA ILE A 91 16.00 1.88 27.48
C ILE A 91 15.31 2.42 26.22
N GLU A 92 16.05 2.67 25.14
CA GLU A 92 15.47 3.12 23.87
C GLU A 92 14.52 2.07 23.27
N MET A 93 14.89 0.79 23.33
CA MET A 93 14.03 -0.31 22.90
C MET A 93 12.76 -0.39 23.74
N ARG A 94 12.88 -0.28 25.08
CA ARG A 94 11.73 -0.28 25.98
C ARG A 94 10.80 0.91 25.74
N LEU A 95 11.34 2.09 25.43
CA LEU A 95 10.55 3.26 25.04
C LEU A 95 9.77 3.05 23.74
N LEU A 96 10.35 2.32 22.78
CA LEU A 96 9.67 2.01 21.53
C LEU A 96 8.53 1.01 21.75
N GLU A 97 8.75 -0.02 22.57
CA GLU A 97 7.71 -0.98 22.98
C GLU A 97 6.55 -0.26 23.68
N LEU A 98 6.85 0.59 24.67
CA LEU A 98 5.84 1.34 25.41
C LEU A 98 5.05 2.31 24.52
N LYS A 99 5.70 2.93 23.52
CA LYS A 99 5.00 3.76 22.51
C LYS A 99 4.04 2.92 21.69
N HIS A 100 4.47 1.74 21.26
CA HIS A 100 3.61 0.84 20.50
C HIS A 100 2.43 0.33 21.34
N GLU A 101 2.68 -0.09 22.58
CA GLU A 101 1.63 -0.48 23.53
C GLU A 101 0.62 0.65 23.71
N ARG A 102 1.09 1.88 23.96
CA ARG A 102 0.23 3.06 24.09
C ARG A 102 -0.63 3.30 22.84
N GLU A 103 -0.04 3.24 21.64
CA GLU A 103 -0.79 3.40 20.38
C GLU A 103 -1.89 2.35 20.24
N MET A 104 -1.59 1.09 20.58
CA MET A 104 -2.57 0.00 20.55
C MET A 104 -3.68 0.21 21.57
N THR A 105 -3.36 0.65 22.79
CA THR A 105 -4.35 1.01 23.80
C THR A 105 -5.23 2.18 23.36
N GLU A 106 -4.67 3.22 22.74
CA GLU A 106 -5.44 4.36 22.20
C GLU A 106 -6.42 3.94 21.09
N VAL A 107 -6.09 2.91 20.31
CA VAL A 107 -7.00 2.33 19.32
C VAL A 107 -8.13 1.56 20.01
N GLN A 108 -7.81 0.74 21.02
CA GLN A 108 -8.80 -0.01 21.79
C GLN A 108 -9.79 0.90 22.52
N VAL A 109 -9.32 1.99 23.14
CA VAL A 109 -10.18 2.97 23.81
C VAL A 109 -11.16 3.60 22.82
N ARG A 110 -10.68 4.03 21.64
CA ARG A 110 -11.56 4.59 20.60
C ARG A 110 -12.59 3.58 20.08
N PHE A 111 -12.20 2.31 19.98
CA PHE A 111 -13.13 1.24 19.60
C PHE A 111 -14.21 1.03 20.67
N LEU A 112 -13.85 1.05 21.95
CA LEU A 112 -14.80 0.99 23.06
C LEU A 112 -15.76 2.18 23.07
N GLU A 113 -15.26 3.40 22.87
CA GLU A 113 -16.09 4.62 22.77
C GLU A 113 -17.10 4.51 21.63
N PHE A 114 -16.66 4.03 20.46
CA PHE A 114 -17.54 3.78 19.32
C PHE A 114 -18.61 2.74 19.62
N ASN A 115 -18.23 1.61 20.24
CA ASN A 115 -19.19 0.57 20.60
C ASN A 115 -20.22 1.05 21.62
N ASN A 116 -19.82 1.89 22.57
CA ASN A 116 -20.74 2.52 23.51
C ASN A 116 -21.72 3.46 22.79
N LEU A 117 -21.25 4.25 21.82
CA LEU A 117 -22.11 5.11 21.01
C LEU A 117 -23.13 4.30 20.21
N VAL A 118 -22.69 3.21 19.56
CA VAL A 118 -23.58 2.31 18.81
C VAL A 118 -24.60 1.65 19.73
N THR A 119 -24.17 1.16 20.90
CA THR A 119 -25.06 0.56 21.90
C THR A 119 -26.10 1.56 22.38
N HIS A 120 -25.68 2.80 22.65
CA HIS A 120 -26.59 3.88 23.05
C HIS A 120 -27.58 4.22 21.92
N PHE A 121 -27.11 4.36 20.69
CA PHE A 121 -27.97 4.59 19.53
C PHE A 121 -29.02 3.48 19.34
N LEU A 122 -28.60 2.22 19.46
CA LEU A 122 -29.51 1.07 19.38
C LEU A 122 -30.51 1.05 20.55
N SER A 123 -30.11 1.50 21.75
CA SER A 123 -31.03 1.63 22.87
C SER A 123 -32.12 2.69 22.63
N ILE A 124 -31.79 3.76 21.91
CA ILE A 124 -32.74 4.83 21.55
C ILE A 124 -33.69 4.34 20.46
N ILE A 125 -33.17 3.74 19.38
CA ILE A 125 -33.96 3.42 18.20
C ILE A 125 -34.67 2.06 18.30
N GLY A 126 -34.12 1.11 19.04
CA GLY A 126 -34.67 -0.24 19.22
C GLY A 126 -36.16 -0.27 19.59
N PRO A 127 -36.63 0.53 20.56
CA PRO A 127 -38.06 0.61 20.91
C PRO A 127 -38.95 1.11 19.77
N TYR A 128 -38.47 2.06 18.97
CA TYR A 128 -39.22 2.58 17.80
C TYR A 128 -39.31 1.53 16.69
N LEU A 129 -38.20 0.84 16.40
CA LEU A 129 -38.18 -0.26 15.45
C LEU A 129 -39.12 -1.40 15.88
N ALA A 130 -39.14 -1.73 17.18
CA ALA A 130 -40.04 -2.74 17.72
C ALA A 130 -41.51 -2.34 17.53
N LYS A 131 -41.86 -1.07 17.81
CA LYS A 131 -43.22 -0.53 17.62
C LYS A 131 -43.64 -0.51 16.15
N ASP A 132 -42.72 -0.18 15.26
CA ASP A 132 -42.99 -0.20 13.82
C ASP A 132 -43.13 -1.63 13.28
N THR A 133 -42.36 -2.60 13.80
CA THR A 133 -42.58 -4.02 13.46
C THR A 133 -43.94 -4.53 13.95
N GLU A 134 -44.38 -4.13 15.14
CA GLU A 134 -45.70 -4.50 15.68
C GLU A 134 -46.85 -3.88 14.84
N ARG A 135 -46.69 -2.62 14.42
CA ARG A 135 -47.61 -1.95 13.48
C ARG A 135 -47.67 -2.66 12.14
N LEU A 136 -46.53 -3.05 11.58
CA LEU A 136 -46.46 -3.79 10.32
C LEU A 136 -47.11 -5.17 10.43
N GLU A 137 -46.96 -5.87 11.56
CA GLU A 137 -47.65 -7.13 11.81
C GLU A 137 -49.16 -6.95 11.95
N THR A 138 -49.60 -5.85 12.58
CA THR A 138 -51.01 -5.48 12.70
C THR A 138 -51.61 -5.14 11.33
N MET A 139 -50.91 -4.31 10.53
CA MET A 139 -51.29 -4.01 9.15
C MET A 139 -51.33 -5.28 8.28
N ARG A 140 -50.35 -6.19 8.43
CA ARG A 140 -50.34 -7.48 7.72
C ARG A 140 -51.56 -8.35 8.08
N LYS A 141 -52.04 -8.31 9.33
CA LYS A 141 -53.26 -9.00 9.76
C LYS A 141 -54.52 -8.36 9.17
N ILE A 142 -54.56 -7.03 9.07
CA ILE A 142 -55.65 -6.27 8.43
C ILE A 142 -55.69 -6.55 6.92
N VAL A 143 -54.54 -6.47 6.24
CA VAL A 143 -54.36 -6.79 4.81
C VAL A 143 -54.71 -8.25 4.47
N LYS A 144 -54.58 -9.19 5.41
CA LYS A 144 -55.03 -10.57 5.24
C LYS A 144 -56.56 -10.73 5.27
N LYS A 145 -57.30 -9.74 5.79
CA LYS A 145 -58.75 -9.83 6.00
C LYS A 145 -59.55 -9.32 4.79
N ASP A 146 -59.01 -8.38 4.00
CA ASP A 146 -59.66 -7.84 2.81
C ASP A 146 -58.73 -7.93 1.59
N LEU A 147 -59.13 -8.69 0.57
CA LEU A 147 -58.33 -8.95 -0.64
C LEU A 147 -59.19 -8.72 -1.88
N PRO A 148 -58.97 -7.63 -2.63
CA PRO A 148 -58.13 -7.80 -3.83
C PRO A 148 -57.27 -6.58 -4.25
N GLU A 149 -56.90 -5.65 -3.36
CA GLU A 149 -55.93 -4.58 -3.71
C GLU A 149 -54.57 -4.69 -2.98
N ALA A 150 -54.49 -5.43 -1.87
CA ALA A 150 -53.32 -5.41 -0.99
C ALA A 150 -52.16 -6.37 -1.37
N ARG A 151 -52.25 -7.11 -2.48
CA ARG A 151 -51.22 -8.08 -2.92
C ARG A 151 -49.95 -7.41 -3.47
N ALA A 152 -50.04 -6.21 -4.02
CA ALA A 152 -48.88 -5.47 -4.55
C ALA A 152 -48.08 -4.76 -3.45
N GLU A 153 -48.77 -4.22 -2.45
CA GLU A 153 -48.15 -3.43 -1.38
C GLU A 153 -47.49 -4.32 -0.30
N ALA A 154 -48.10 -5.48 0.00
CA ALA A 154 -47.55 -6.46 0.94
C ALA A 154 -46.22 -7.08 0.45
N ALA A 155 -46.02 -7.21 -0.86
CA ALA A 155 -44.77 -7.71 -1.44
C ALA A 155 -43.61 -6.72 -1.27
N ASN A 156 -43.89 -5.42 -1.38
CA ASN A 156 -42.89 -4.36 -1.26
C ASN A 156 -42.47 -4.15 0.21
N LEU A 157 -43.44 -4.19 1.14
CA LEU A 157 -43.16 -4.09 2.58
C LEU A 157 -42.41 -5.31 3.12
N ALA A 158 -42.71 -6.52 2.63
CA ALA A 158 -41.98 -7.74 3.01
C ALA A 158 -40.51 -7.69 2.57
N ALA A 159 -40.21 -7.07 1.42
CA ALA A 159 -38.83 -6.87 0.97
C ALA A 159 -38.06 -5.89 1.87
N GLN A 160 -38.71 -4.80 2.33
CA GLN A 160 -38.09 -3.82 3.22
C GLN A 160 -37.85 -4.37 4.63
N VAL A 161 -38.78 -5.17 5.17
CA VAL A 161 -38.60 -5.83 6.48
C VAL A 161 -37.48 -6.88 6.43
N ASN A 162 -37.35 -7.62 5.33
CA ASN A 162 -36.23 -8.56 5.17
C ASN A 162 -34.88 -7.85 5.02
N LEU A 163 -34.85 -6.69 4.36
CA LEU A 163 -33.66 -5.84 4.30
C LEU A 163 -33.27 -5.32 5.69
N LEU A 164 -34.23 -4.81 6.46
CA LEU A 164 -33.99 -4.37 7.85
C LEU A 164 -33.55 -5.52 8.76
N LYS A 165 -34.17 -6.72 8.65
CA LYS A 165 -33.72 -7.92 9.37
C LYS A 165 -32.29 -8.31 8.99
N SER A 166 -31.91 -8.24 7.72
CA SER A 166 -30.53 -8.52 7.29
C SER A 166 -29.54 -7.53 7.90
N ILE A 167 -29.88 -6.24 7.92
CA ILE A 167 -29.03 -5.20 8.51
C ILE A 167 -28.88 -5.40 10.02
N VAL A 168 -29.95 -5.78 10.75
CA VAL A 168 -29.88 -6.04 12.19
C VAL A 168 -29.05 -7.30 12.50
N VAL A 169 -29.14 -8.35 11.67
CA VAL A 169 -28.31 -9.56 11.79
C VAL A 169 -26.85 -9.29 11.43
N ASP A 170 -26.59 -8.45 10.43
CA ASP A 170 -25.23 -8.04 10.03
C ASP A 170 -24.58 -7.16 11.11
N ILE A 171 -25.34 -6.29 11.78
CA ILE A 171 -24.88 -5.52 12.94
C ILE A 171 -24.63 -6.45 14.15
N GLY A 172 -25.52 -7.42 14.41
CA GLY A 172 -25.36 -8.35 15.53
C GLY A 172 -24.23 -9.38 15.35
N THR A 173 -23.89 -9.72 14.10
CA THR A 173 -22.75 -10.59 13.77
C THR A 173 -21.43 -9.83 13.74
N ALA A 174 -21.43 -8.56 13.33
CA ALA A 174 -20.27 -7.69 13.43
C ALA A 174 -19.86 -7.39 14.89
N SER A 175 -20.81 -7.34 15.83
CA SER A 175 -20.52 -7.12 17.26
C SER A 175 -20.03 -8.36 18.03
N LYS A 176 -20.00 -9.55 17.42
CA LYS A 176 -19.62 -10.81 18.10
C LYS A 176 -18.26 -11.39 17.74
N SER A 177 -17.47 -10.74 16.89
CA SER A 177 -16.11 -11.18 16.59
C SER A 177 -15.09 -10.08 16.87
N GLU A 178 -14.65 -9.97 18.13
CA GLU A 178 -13.28 -9.61 18.50
C GLU A 178 -13.09 -9.78 20.02
N SER A 179 -12.98 -11.05 20.44
CA SER A 179 -12.18 -11.39 21.62
C SER A 179 -10.78 -11.73 21.10
N ILE A 180 -9.86 -10.77 21.17
CA ILE A 180 -8.44 -11.02 20.95
C ILE A 180 -7.88 -11.44 22.31
N ALA A 181 -7.74 -12.75 22.53
CA ALA A 181 -6.93 -13.28 23.61
C ALA A 181 -5.44 -12.96 23.34
N PRO A 182 -4.66 -12.58 24.36
CA PRO A 182 -3.23 -12.36 24.20
C PRO A 182 -2.51 -13.70 23.94
N VAL A 183 -1.77 -13.79 22.83
CA VAL A 183 -0.88 -14.93 22.55
C VAL A 183 0.47 -14.68 23.25
N PRO A 184 0.97 -15.61 24.08
CA PRO A 184 2.27 -15.46 24.74
C PRO A 184 3.43 -15.63 23.74
N LEU A 185 4.46 -14.80 23.92
CA LEU A 185 5.79 -14.97 23.32
C LEU A 185 6.41 -16.29 23.81
N THR A 186 6.69 -17.21 22.89
CA THR A 186 7.58 -18.36 23.13
C THR A 186 8.71 -18.38 22.11
N ALA A 187 9.87 -18.78 22.63
CA ALA A 187 11.21 -18.59 22.11
C ALA A 187 11.53 -19.34 20.80
N GLU A 188 12.51 -18.80 20.07
CA GLU A 188 13.19 -19.45 18.94
C GLU A 188 13.91 -20.75 19.36
N PRO A 189 14.02 -21.75 18.47
CA PRO A 189 15.04 -22.78 18.57
C PRO A 189 16.24 -22.53 17.63
N ASP A 190 17.42 -22.71 18.23
CA ASP A 190 18.80 -22.76 17.68
C ASP A 190 18.94 -23.75 16.49
N PRO A 191 19.69 -23.41 15.41
CA PRO A 191 19.93 -24.30 14.28
C PRO A 191 21.19 -25.16 14.46
N ARG A 192 21.02 -26.43 14.84
CA ARG A 192 22.05 -27.47 14.66
C ARG A 192 21.42 -28.82 14.31
N GLY A 193 21.88 -29.45 13.22
CA GLY A 193 21.65 -30.89 13.00
C GLY A 193 21.50 -31.35 11.53
N THR A 194 22.63 -31.48 10.83
CA THR A 194 23.04 -32.62 9.97
C THR A 194 22.13 -33.18 8.84
N THR A 195 22.70 -33.15 7.64
CA THR A 195 22.58 -34.05 6.46
C THR A 195 22.33 -35.52 6.83
N THR A 196 21.51 -36.36 6.16
CA THR A 196 21.52 -36.87 4.76
C THR A 196 20.38 -37.95 4.65
N PRO A 197 20.23 -38.79 3.58
CA PRO A 197 19.70 -38.58 2.24
C PRO A 197 18.32 -39.22 1.96
N LYS A 198 17.77 -38.82 0.80
CA LYS A 198 16.57 -39.28 0.06
C LYS A 198 16.21 -40.77 0.19
N LYS A 199 14.89 -41.03 0.30
CA LYS A 199 14.26 -42.25 -0.21
C LYS A 199 13.04 -41.90 -1.07
N LYS A 200 13.07 -42.37 -2.32
CA LYS A 200 11.92 -42.39 -3.24
C LYS A 200 10.81 -43.22 -2.60
N LEU A 201 9.58 -42.72 -2.61
CA LEU A 201 8.40 -43.58 -2.49
C LEU A 201 7.45 -43.28 -3.63
N ALA A 202 7.01 -44.38 -4.22
CA ALA A 202 6.24 -44.46 -5.44
C ALA A 202 4.83 -43.89 -5.30
N SER A 203 4.28 -43.56 -6.47
CA SER A 203 2.90 -43.20 -6.74
C SER A 203 1.88 -44.11 -6.04
N SER A 204 0.98 -43.49 -5.29
CA SER A 204 -0.33 -44.05 -4.96
C SER A 204 -1.38 -43.04 -5.40
N GLY A 205 -2.15 -43.43 -6.42
CA GLY A 205 -3.23 -42.62 -6.97
C GLY A 205 -4.29 -42.31 -5.93
N SER A 206 -4.50 -41.02 -5.71
CA SER A 206 -5.77 -40.48 -5.25
C SER A 206 -6.16 -39.44 -6.29
N ARG A 207 -7.38 -39.55 -6.83
CA ARG A 207 -7.98 -38.53 -7.71
C ARG A 207 -8.10 -37.22 -6.92
N SER A 208 -7.02 -36.46 -6.79
CA SER A 208 -7.10 -35.06 -6.42
C SER A 208 -7.83 -34.36 -7.55
N LYS A 209 -8.92 -33.65 -7.24
CA LYS A 209 -9.58 -32.73 -8.17
C LYS A 209 -8.50 -31.98 -8.97
N LEU A 210 -8.45 -32.21 -10.27
CA LEU A 210 -7.51 -31.59 -11.20
C LEU A 210 -7.64 -30.07 -11.01
N LEU A 211 -6.61 -29.44 -10.44
CA LEU A 211 -6.64 -28.01 -10.15
C LEU A 211 -6.35 -27.26 -11.44
N THR A 212 -7.38 -26.67 -12.05
CA THR A 212 -7.20 -25.83 -13.23
C THR A 212 -6.69 -24.44 -12.86
N VAL A 213 -6.18 -23.71 -13.85
CA VAL A 213 -5.65 -22.36 -13.64
C VAL A 213 -6.75 -21.37 -13.20
N SER A 214 -7.98 -21.53 -13.71
CA SER A 214 -9.12 -20.74 -13.25
C SER A 214 -9.46 -21.04 -11.78
N MET A 215 -9.52 -22.32 -11.40
CA MET A 215 -9.78 -22.75 -10.02
C MET A 215 -8.71 -22.26 -9.05
N ALA A 216 -7.43 -22.26 -9.47
CA ALA A 216 -6.33 -21.72 -8.68
C ALA A 216 -6.52 -20.22 -8.39
N ALA A 217 -6.96 -19.43 -9.38
CA ALA A 217 -7.21 -18.01 -9.18
C ALA A 217 -8.43 -17.73 -8.30
N GLU A 218 -9.51 -18.49 -8.49
CA GLU A 218 -10.72 -18.44 -7.63
C GLU A 218 -10.39 -18.82 -6.19
N ARG A 219 -9.45 -19.74 -5.96
CA ARG A 219 -9.06 -20.15 -4.60
C ARG A 219 -8.10 -19.19 -3.93
N PHE A 220 -7.15 -18.61 -4.67
CA PHE A 220 -5.98 -17.95 -4.07
C PHE A 220 -5.85 -16.45 -4.36
N ILE A 221 -6.56 -15.91 -5.36
CA ILE A 221 -6.40 -14.51 -5.76
C ILE A 221 -7.67 -13.69 -5.47
N TYR A 222 -8.84 -14.18 -5.87
CA TYR A 222 -10.07 -13.39 -5.77
C TYR A 222 -10.64 -13.27 -4.36
N PRO A 223 -10.56 -14.30 -3.48
CA PRO A 223 -10.99 -14.20 -2.09
C PRO A 223 -10.05 -13.34 -1.22
N ASP A 224 -8.81 -13.11 -1.66
CA ASP A 224 -7.80 -12.38 -0.89
C ASP A 224 -8.21 -10.90 -0.74
N THR A 225 -8.61 -10.52 0.48
CA THR A 225 -9.03 -9.15 0.85
C THR A 225 -7.85 -8.17 0.88
N ASN A 226 -6.62 -8.66 1.05
CA ASN A 226 -5.41 -7.84 1.04
C ASN A 226 -5.01 -7.42 -0.38
N ARG A 227 -5.57 -8.05 -1.42
CA ARG A 227 -5.33 -7.68 -2.82
C ARG A 227 -6.33 -6.64 -3.29
N SER A 228 -5.81 -5.56 -3.87
CA SER A 228 -6.65 -4.53 -4.48
C SER A 228 -7.50 -5.09 -5.63
N GLU A 229 -8.70 -4.52 -5.82
CA GLU A 229 -9.59 -4.86 -6.94
C GLU A 229 -8.93 -4.66 -8.31
N ASP A 230 -7.97 -3.74 -8.41
CA ASP A 230 -7.17 -3.57 -9.62
C ASP A 230 -6.24 -4.75 -9.89
N THR A 231 -5.63 -5.31 -8.84
CA THR A 231 -4.82 -6.52 -8.93
C THR A 231 -5.66 -7.73 -9.31
N LYS A 232 -6.85 -7.89 -8.71
CA LYS A 232 -7.78 -8.97 -9.06
C LYS A 232 -8.22 -8.89 -10.51
N ARG A 233 -8.67 -7.71 -10.98
CA ARG A 233 -9.01 -7.50 -12.40
C ARG A 233 -7.84 -7.72 -13.35
N GLY A 234 -6.65 -7.23 -13.00
CA GLY A 234 -5.46 -7.42 -13.83
C GLY A 234 -5.11 -8.90 -13.99
N THR A 235 -5.25 -9.67 -12.91
CA THR A 235 -5.06 -11.12 -12.92
C THR A 235 -6.13 -11.82 -13.73
N ARG A 236 -7.41 -11.46 -13.55
CA ARG A 236 -8.52 -11.99 -14.36
C ARG A 236 -8.32 -11.72 -15.85
N LYS A 237 -7.87 -10.52 -16.24
CA LYS A 237 -7.58 -10.22 -17.64
C LYS A 237 -6.45 -11.10 -18.20
N ALA A 238 -5.36 -11.29 -17.44
CA ALA A 238 -4.27 -12.15 -17.88
C ALA A 238 -4.71 -13.62 -18.03
N LEU A 239 -5.52 -14.11 -17.08
CA LEU A 239 -6.06 -15.46 -17.10
C LEU A 239 -7.05 -15.68 -18.25
N ASN A 240 -7.96 -14.75 -18.48
CA ASN A 240 -8.91 -14.86 -19.59
C ASN A 240 -8.19 -14.93 -20.95
N LEU A 241 -7.12 -14.13 -21.14
CA LEU A 241 -6.30 -14.22 -22.35
C LEU A 241 -5.59 -15.57 -22.48
N PHE A 242 -5.13 -16.14 -21.37
CA PHE A 242 -4.50 -17.46 -21.37
C PHE A 242 -5.52 -18.56 -21.68
N ILE A 243 -6.67 -18.55 -21.00
CA ILE A 243 -7.76 -19.53 -21.18
C ILE A 243 -8.31 -19.47 -22.60
N ASP A 244 -8.45 -18.27 -23.18
CA ASP A 244 -8.87 -18.12 -24.57
C ASP A 244 -7.84 -18.68 -25.57
N ALA A 245 -6.54 -18.66 -25.23
CA ALA A 245 -5.47 -19.16 -26.09
C ALA A 245 -5.23 -20.68 -25.99
N PHE A 246 -5.35 -21.25 -24.79
CA PHE A 246 -4.90 -22.61 -24.44
C PHE A 246 -5.97 -23.45 -23.73
N GLY A 247 -7.13 -22.89 -23.44
CA GLY A 247 -8.14 -23.51 -22.57
C GLY A 247 -7.81 -23.40 -21.08
N ASP A 248 -8.75 -23.85 -20.24
CA ASP A 248 -8.56 -23.89 -18.78
C ASP A 248 -7.74 -25.12 -18.37
N MET A 249 -6.42 -25.02 -18.60
CA MET A 249 -5.48 -26.10 -18.34
C MET A 249 -5.26 -26.36 -16.84
N GLU A 250 -4.90 -27.60 -16.52
CA GLU A 250 -4.39 -28.00 -15.20
C GLU A 250 -3.06 -27.31 -14.90
N VAL A 251 -2.88 -26.83 -13.67
CA VAL A 251 -1.68 -26.07 -13.27
C VAL A 251 -0.37 -26.85 -13.46
N GLU A 252 -0.41 -28.18 -13.28
CA GLU A 252 0.76 -29.06 -13.44
C GLU A 252 1.16 -29.27 -14.91
N ARG A 253 0.21 -29.14 -15.85
CA ARG A 253 0.45 -29.33 -17.28
C ARG A 253 1.00 -28.08 -17.96
N ILE A 254 0.96 -26.93 -17.30
CA ILE A 254 1.45 -25.67 -17.85
C ILE A 254 2.97 -25.63 -17.69
N THR A 255 3.68 -25.75 -18.81
CA THR A 255 5.15 -25.81 -18.84
C THR A 255 5.76 -24.47 -19.25
N GLY A 256 7.10 -24.42 -19.31
CA GLY A 256 7.81 -23.26 -19.85
C GLY A 256 7.56 -23.05 -21.35
N GLU A 257 7.25 -24.12 -22.09
CA GLU A 257 6.90 -24.06 -23.50
C GLU A 257 5.54 -23.37 -23.68
N THR A 258 4.53 -23.76 -22.92
CA THR A 258 3.21 -23.09 -22.91
C THR A 258 3.34 -21.61 -22.57
N ALA A 259 4.20 -21.27 -21.59
CA ALA A 259 4.47 -19.88 -21.24
C ALA A 259 5.17 -19.12 -22.38
N GLY A 260 6.11 -19.75 -23.09
CA GLY A 260 6.77 -19.17 -24.27
C GLY A 260 5.79 -18.92 -25.41
N GLU A 261 4.97 -19.91 -25.77
CA GLU A 261 3.94 -19.76 -26.78
C GLU A 261 2.95 -18.65 -26.45
N PHE A 262 2.54 -18.54 -25.17
CA PHE A 262 1.68 -17.45 -24.73
C PHE A 262 2.36 -16.09 -24.85
N ARG A 263 3.66 -16.00 -24.52
CA ARG A 263 4.45 -14.78 -24.68
C ARG A 263 4.42 -14.30 -26.12
N ASP A 264 4.70 -15.20 -27.06
CA ASP A 264 4.83 -14.89 -28.47
C ASP A 264 3.47 -14.57 -29.11
N LEU A 265 2.40 -15.20 -28.62
CA LEU A 265 1.03 -14.82 -28.96
C LEU A 265 0.70 -13.40 -28.48
N LEU A 266 1.04 -13.07 -27.23
CA LEU A 266 0.79 -11.73 -26.67
C LEU A 266 1.53 -10.63 -27.45
N PHE A 267 2.76 -10.85 -27.91
CA PHE A 267 3.49 -9.85 -28.70
C PHE A 267 2.84 -9.53 -30.07
N ARG A 268 2.03 -10.45 -30.60
CA ARG A 268 1.29 -10.29 -31.86
C ARG A 268 -0.14 -9.75 -31.66
N LEU A 269 -0.60 -9.65 -30.41
CA LEU A 269 -1.93 -9.18 -30.09
C LEU A 269 -2.06 -7.66 -30.36
N PRO A 270 -3.09 -7.19 -31.08
CA PRO A 270 -3.25 -5.76 -31.34
C PRO A 270 -3.54 -4.97 -30.07
N SER A 271 -3.05 -3.73 -30.01
CA SER A 271 -3.24 -2.80 -28.88
C SER A 271 -4.70 -2.38 -28.65
N THR A 272 -5.57 -2.67 -29.61
CA THR A 272 -7.03 -2.45 -29.58
C THR A 272 -7.79 -3.62 -28.97
N HIS A 273 -7.17 -4.78 -28.78
CA HIS A 273 -7.83 -5.97 -28.24
C HIS A 273 -8.52 -5.71 -26.88
N GLY A 274 -9.80 -6.07 -26.80
CA GLY A 274 -10.68 -5.86 -25.64
C GLY A 274 -11.19 -4.43 -25.44
N LYS A 275 -10.91 -3.50 -26.37
CA LYS A 275 -11.59 -2.19 -26.42
C LYS A 275 -12.92 -2.26 -27.16
N GLU A 276 -13.04 -3.19 -28.10
CA GLU A 276 -14.26 -3.47 -28.86
C GLU A 276 -14.86 -4.81 -28.41
N ARG A 277 -16.19 -4.87 -28.27
CA ARG A 277 -16.92 -6.09 -27.89
C ARG A 277 -17.17 -6.94 -29.14
N ASN A 278 -16.11 -7.55 -29.66
CA ASN A 278 -16.19 -8.25 -30.94
C ASN A 278 -16.30 -9.78 -30.80
N GLY A 279 -16.20 -10.33 -29.58
CA GLY A 279 -16.39 -11.77 -29.31
C GLY A 279 -15.40 -12.72 -29.98
N ARG A 280 -14.41 -12.20 -30.71
CA ARG A 280 -13.38 -12.96 -31.44
C ARG A 280 -12.36 -13.55 -30.47
N SER A 281 -11.84 -14.73 -30.81
CA SER A 281 -10.76 -15.35 -30.06
C SER A 281 -9.46 -14.54 -30.19
N ILE A 282 -8.56 -14.73 -29.25
CA ILE A 282 -7.22 -14.13 -29.25
C ILE A 282 -6.43 -14.49 -30.51
N ARG A 283 -6.61 -15.70 -31.05
CA ARG A 283 -5.92 -16.16 -32.27
C ARG A 283 -6.46 -15.47 -33.51
N ASP A 284 -7.78 -15.31 -33.60
CA ASP A 284 -8.41 -14.57 -34.70
C ASP A 284 -7.99 -13.09 -34.70
N GLU A 285 -7.86 -12.52 -33.50
CA GLU A 285 -7.46 -11.12 -33.35
C GLU A 285 -5.99 -10.90 -33.74
N VAL A 286 -5.13 -11.89 -33.49
CA VAL A 286 -3.74 -11.90 -33.98
C VAL A 286 -3.70 -11.99 -35.50
N ALA A 287 -4.45 -12.92 -36.11
CA ALA A 287 -4.52 -13.05 -37.57
C ALA A 287 -5.02 -11.75 -38.23
N ARG A 288 -5.99 -11.07 -37.61
CA ARG A 288 -6.45 -9.75 -38.04
C ARG A 288 -5.35 -8.70 -37.94
N ALA A 289 -4.63 -8.65 -36.83
CA ALA A 289 -3.56 -7.67 -36.65
C ALA A 289 -2.43 -7.83 -37.68
N GLU A 290 -2.11 -9.07 -38.06
CA GLU A 290 -1.15 -9.37 -39.12
C GLU A 290 -1.68 -8.94 -40.50
N THR A 291 -2.95 -9.22 -40.80
CA THR A 291 -3.60 -8.85 -42.06
C THR A 291 -3.73 -7.33 -42.23
N GLU A 292 -4.21 -6.66 -41.18
CA GLU A 292 -4.48 -5.21 -41.15
C GLU A 292 -3.25 -4.38 -40.73
N LYS A 293 -2.10 -5.03 -40.46
CA LYS A 293 -0.85 -4.41 -39.98
C LYS A 293 -1.06 -3.47 -38.77
N LEU A 294 -1.83 -3.92 -37.78
CA LEU A 294 -2.17 -3.13 -36.61
C LEU A 294 -1.02 -3.03 -35.62
N GLU A 295 -0.96 -1.91 -34.88
CA GLU A 295 0.00 -1.75 -33.78
C GLU A 295 -0.32 -2.72 -32.64
N THR A 296 0.67 -3.51 -32.22
CA THR A 296 0.53 -4.55 -31.20
C THR A 296 0.74 -4.03 -29.77
N ILE A 297 0.42 -4.84 -28.76
CA ILE A 297 0.61 -4.46 -27.37
C ILE A 297 2.10 -4.27 -27.02
N SER A 298 2.39 -3.26 -26.20
CA SER A 298 3.77 -3.00 -25.77
C SER A 298 4.37 -4.15 -24.95
N ALA A 299 5.71 -4.30 -25.00
CA ALA A 299 6.48 -5.21 -24.14
C ALA A 299 6.15 -5.07 -22.64
N LYS A 300 5.85 -3.84 -22.18
CA LYS A 300 5.45 -3.58 -20.79
C LYS A 300 4.08 -4.21 -20.47
N THR A 301 3.16 -4.22 -21.41
CA THR A 301 1.85 -4.87 -21.26
C THR A 301 2.02 -6.39 -21.13
N VAL A 302 2.82 -7.00 -22.01
CA VAL A 302 3.16 -8.44 -21.94
C VAL A 302 3.79 -8.78 -20.59
N LYS A 303 4.81 -8.03 -20.16
CA LYS A 303 5.45 -8.18 -18.84
C LYS A 303 4.45 -8.11 -17.69
N ASN A 304 3.48 -7.18 -17.76
CA ASN A 304 2.48 -7.03 -16.72
C ASN A 304 1.55 -8.26 -16.64
N HIS A 305 1.12 -8.84 -17.77
CA HIS A 305 0.34 -10.07 -17.78
C HIS A 305 1.10 -11.23 -17.13
N PHE A 306 2.34 -11.45 -17.54
CA PHE A 306 3.21 -12.47 -16.94
C PHE A 306 3.45 -12.24 -15.45
N SER A 307 3.64 -10.98 -15.02
CA SER A 307 3.82 -10.67 -13.61
C SER A 307 2.59 -11.05 -12.77
N ARG A 308 1.37 -10.99 -13.33
CA ARG A 308 0.15 -11.44 -12.64
C ARG A 308 0.09 -12.95 -12.53
N LEU A 309 0.40 -13.67 -13.62
CA LEU A 309 0.43 -15.14 -13.62
C LEU A 309 1.55 -15.68 -12.72
N SER A 310 2.73 -15.04 -12.74
CA SER A 310 3.84 -15.33 -11.82
C SER A 310 3.46 -15.14 -10.37
N ALA A 311 2.65 -14.13 -10.04
CA ALA A 311 2.18 -13.93 -8.66
C ALA A 311 1.22 -15.04 -8.20
N LEU A 312 0.41 -15.60 -9.11
CA LEU A 312 -0.39 -16.79 -8.83
C LEU A 312 0.52 -18.02 -8.64
N TRP A 313 1.50 -18.23 -9.53
CA TRP A 313 2.43 -19.37 -9.41
C TRP A 313 3.30 -19.32 -8.16
N ALA A 314 3.68 -18.12 -7.69
CA ALA A 314 4.41 -17.99 -6.43
C ALA A 314 3.59 -18.55 -5.25
N LEU A 315 2.27 -18.35 -5.24
CA LEU A 315 1.38 -18.92 -4.21
C LEU A 315 1.21 -20.43 -4.35
N LEU A 316 1.18 -20.94 -5.58
CA LEU A 316 1.10 -22.37 -5.86
C LEU A 316 2.39 -23.09 -5.47
N LEU A 317 3.54 -22.47 -5.74
CA LEU A 317 4.86 -22.98 -5.40
C LEU A 317 5.05 -23.05 -3.88
N GLN A 318 4.60 -22.04 -3.13
CA GLN A 318 4.62 -22.06 -1.65
C GLN A 318 3.75 -23.17 -1.03
N ARG A 319 2.88 -23.81 -1.82
CA ARG A 319 1.97 -24.87 -1.39
C ARG A 319 2.33 -26.21 -2.01
N ASP A 320 3.48 -26.31 -2.65
CA ASP A 320 3.95 -27.49 -3.37
C ASP A 320 2.95 -28.02 -4.42
N LEU A 321 2.10 -27.15 -4.97
CA LEU A 321 1.14 -27.50 -6.03
C LEU A 321 1.77 -27.45 -7.44
N VAL A 322 2.95 -26.85 -7.55
CA VAL A 322 3.76 -26.78 -8.76
C VAL A 322 5.23 -26.88 -8.38
N SER A 323 6.06 -27.48 -9.22
CA SER A 323 7.48 -27.68 -8.93
C SER A 323 8.35 -26.44 -9.17
N ARG A 324 7.89 -25.51 -10.02
CA ARG A 324 8.58 -24.27 -10.34
C ARG A 324 7.63 -23.19 -10.85
N ASN A 325 8.08 -21.94 -10.82
CA ASN A 325 7.35 -20.83 -11.43
C ASN A 325 7.71 -20.67 -12.92
N VAL A 326 6.83 -21.13 -13.82
CA VAL A 326 7.03 -21.06 -15.28
C VAL A 326 6.87 -19.66 -15.87
N TRP A 327 6.32 -18.71 -15.10
CA TRP A 327 6.07 -17.34 -15.53
C TRP A 327 7.15 -16.35 -15.08
N ALA A 328 8.14 -16.82 -14.31
CA ALA A 328 9.25 -16.01 -13.81
C ALA A 328 10.46 -16.06 -14.76
N GLY A 329 11.32 -15.03 -14.69
CA GLY A 329 12.63 -15.04 -15.39
C GLY A 329 12.60 -14.69 -16.88
N TRP A 330 11.45 -14.35 -17.45
CA TRP A 330 11.34 -13.97 -18.86
C TRP A 330 11.89 -12.57 -19.16
N ASP A 331 12.59 -12.43 -20.28
CA ASP A 331 12.92 -11.13 -20.87
C ASP A 331 11.83 -10.70 -21.88
N TYR A 332 11.57 -9.41 -21.92
CA TYR A 332 10.57 -8.78 -22.78
C TYR A 332 11.17 -7.68 -23.65
N HIS A 333 12.49 -7.41 -23.55
CA HIS A 333 13.17 -6.32 -24.25
C HIS A 333 12.39 -5.00 -24.15
N VAL A 334 11.96 -4.67 -22.93
CA VAL A 334 11.17 -3.46 -22.70
C VAL A 334 12.04 -2.25 -23.08
N THR A 335 11.61 -1.50 -24.11
CA THR A 335 12.26 -0.25 -24.50
C THR A 335 12.44 0.66 -23.29
N LYS A 336 13.55 1.41 -23.27
CA LYS A 336 13.85 2.35 -22.17
C LYS A 336 12.63 3.25 -21.95
N LYS A 337 12.05 3.13 -20.76
CA LYS A 337 10.93 3.94 -20.31
C LYS A 337 11.35 5.40 -20.41
N VAL A 338 10.50 6.24 -21.02
CA VAL A 338 10.66 7.71 -20.94
C VAL A 338 10.81 8.08 -19.46
N GLU A 339 11.99 8.57 -19.11
CA GLU A 339 12.33 8.88 -17.73
C GLU A 339 11.57 10.13 -17.32
N ARG A 340 10.74 10.01 -16.29
CA ARG A 340 9.90 11.12 -15.84
C ARG A 340 10.74 12.05 -14.99
N ARG A 341 10.83 13.31 -15.40
CA ARG A 341 11.58 14.35 -14.67
C ARG A 341 10.66 15.35 -13.95
N CYS A 342 11.28 16.21 -13.16
CA CYS A 342 10.66 17.38 -12.54
C CYS A 342 10.29 18.42 -13.60
N PHE A 343 9.31 19.27 -13.28
CA PHE A 343 9.04 20.46 -14.07
C PHE A 343 10.14 21.50 -13.84
N SER A 344 10.53 22.18 -14.91
CA SER A 344 11.27 23.45 -14.84
C SER A 344 10.33 24.62 -14.56
N ASP A 345 10.87 25.76 -14.12
CA ASP A 345 10.08 26.97 -13.87
C ASP A 345 9.40 27.49 -15.14
N ALA A 346 10.09 27.45 -16.29
CA ALA A 346 9.51 27.83 -17.59
C ALA A 346 8.30 26.96 -17.96
N GLU A 347 8.38 25.64 -17.72
CA GLU A 347 7.26 24.73 -18.00
C GLU A 347 6.10 24.91 -17.02
N LEU A 348 6.37 25.23 -15.75
CA LEU A 348 5.32 25.58 -14.79
C LEU A 348 4.62 26.88 -15.20
N ALA A 349 5.38 27.90 -15.62
CA ALA A 349 4.85 29.15 -16.13
C ALA A 349 3.97 28.90 -17.37
N GLN A 350 4.47 28.13 -18.34
CA GLN A 350 3.72 27.77 -19.55
C GLN A 350 2.44 26.98 -19.23
N LEU A 351 2.49 26.06 -18.27
CA LEU A 351 1.31 25.31 -17.83
C LEU A 351 0.28 26.22 -17.16
N SER A 352 0.73 27.22 -16.39
CA SER A 352 -0.14 28.16 -15.67
C SER A 352 -0.88 29.13 -16.59
N THR A 353 -0.28 29.49 -17.73
CA THR A 353 -0.88 30.41 -18.72
C THR A 353 -1.73 29.69 -19.76
N THR A 354 -1.57 28.37 -19.92
CA THR A 354 -2.34 27.60 -20.91
C THR A 354 -3.80 27.43 -20.45
N PRO A 355 -4.81 27.83 -21.26
CA PRO A 355 -6.21 27.71 -20.87
C PRO A 355 -6.69 26.27 -20.65
N TRP A 356 -7.46 26.07 -19.58
CA TRP A 356 -8.21 24.85 -19.35
C TRP A 356 -9.39 24.77 -20.33
N SER A 357 -9.54 23.63 -21.01
CA SER A 357 -10.57 23.46 -22.05
C SER A 357 -11.56 22.34 -21.76
N SER A 358 -11.39 21.61 -20.65
CA SER A 358 -12.30 20.51 -20.33
C SER A 358 -13.54 21.07 -19.65
N ARG A 359 -14.72 20.59 -20.04
CA ARG A 359 -15.96 20.88 -19.30
C ARG A 359 -16.05 20.08 -18.00
N THR A 360 -15.34 18.95 -17.93
CA THR A 360 -15.40 18.04 -16.79
C THR A 360 -13.99 17.52 -16.43
N PRO A 361 -13.45 17.88 -15.25
CA PRO A 361 -13.93 18.99 -14.41
C PRO A 361 -13.84 20.33 -15.15
N SER A 362 -14.62 21.30 -14.69
CA SER A 362 -14.54 22.70 -15.13
C SER A 362 -13.20 23.34 -14.69
N ALA A 363 -12.93 24.58 -15.14
CA ALA A 363 -11.65 25.24 -14.91
C ALA A 363 -11.30 25.42 -13.42
N ARG A 364 -12.29 25.75 -12.58
CA ARG A 364 -12.07 26.04 -11.16
C ARG A 364 -11.62 24.81 -10.35
N PRO A 365 -12.33 23.66 -10.34
CA PRO A 365 -11.82 22.44 -9.71
C PRO A 365 -10.51 21.95 -10.33
N ALA A 366 -10.30 22.12 -11.64
CA ALA A 366 -9.06 21.74 -12.29
C ALA A 366 -7.86 22.56 -11.76
N ALA A 367 -8.02 23.88 -11.65
CA ALA A 367 -7.00 24.75 -11.08
C ALA A 367 -6.69 24.39 -9.63
N ALA A 368 -7.71 24.08 -8.82
CA ALA A 368 -7.53 23.61 -7.45
C ALA A 368 -6.72 22.31 -7.36
N ILE A 369 -7.03 21.31 -8.20
CA ILE A 369 -6.29 20.04 -8.25
C ILE A 369 -4.82 20.26 -8.65
N ILE A 370 -4.56 21.12 -9.63
CA ILE A 370 -3.21 21.47 -10.09
C ILE A 370 -2.45 22.19 -8.97
N ASN A 371 -3.06 23.19 -8.33
CA ASN A 371 -2.45 23.94 -7.24
C ASN A 371 -2.16 23.03 -6.03
N ILE A 372 -3.10 22.19 -5.61
CA ILE A 372 -2.82 21.22 -4.53
C ILE A 372 -1.61 20.37 -4.90
N ALA A 373 -1.54 19.81 -6.11
CA ALA A 373 -0.42 18.98 -6.53
C ALA A 373 0.92 19.75 -6.55
N ALA A 374 0.92 20.99 -7.03
CA ALA A 374 2.10 21.83 -7.15
C ALA A 374 2.70 22.24 -5.81
N TYR A 375 1.88 22.45 -4.78
CA TYR A 375 2.36 22.85 -3.44
C TYR A 375 2.60 21.66 -2.50
N THR A 376 1.90 20.53 -2.70
CA THR A 376 1.93 19.42 -1.73
C THR A 376 2.59 18.14 -2.24
N GLY A 377 2.70 17.97 -3.56
CA GLY A 377 3.17 16.72 -4.17
C GLY A 377 2.26 15.51 -3.90
N MET A 378 1.00 15.75 -3.50
CA MET A 378 0.00 14.69 -3.31
C MET A 378 -0.26 13.94 -4.62
N ARG A 379 -0.59 12.64 -4.51
CA ARG A 379 -0.94 11.83 -5.68
C ARG A 379 -2.29 12.29 -6.21
N LEU A 380 -2.49 12.24 -7.54
CA LEU A 380 -3.75 12.64 -8.16
C LEU A 380 -4.97 11.94 -7.54
N GLY A 381 -4.84 10.64 -7.26
CA GLY A 381 -5.90 9.87 -6.62
C GLY A 381 -6.19 10.30 -5.18
N GLU A 382 -5.20 10.81 -4.44
CA GLU A 382 -5.42 11.35 -3.10
C GLU A 382 -6.18 12.68 -3.21
N ILE A 383 -5.74 13.58 -4.09
CA ILE A 383 -6.36 14.91 -4.29
C ILE A 383 -7.82 14.79 -4.74
N CYS A 384 -8.09 13.94 -5.74
CA CYS A 384 -9.44 13.76 -6.27
C CYS A 384 -10.43 13.10 -5.29
N ASN A 385 -9.93 12.48 -4.22
CA ASN A 385 -10.72 11.87 -3.14
C ASN A 385 -10.62 12.67 -1.82
N LEU A 386 -10.13 13.92 -1.84
CA LEU A 386 -10.21 14.77 -0.65
C LEU A 386 -11.67 15.11 -0.35
N ARG A 387 -12.04 15.10 0.93
CA ARG A 387 -13.30 15.62 1.46
C ARG A 387 -13.10 16.94 2.19
N GLY A 388 -14.17 17.68 2.43
CA GLY A 388 -14.14 18.81 3.36
C GLY A 388 -13.68 18.38 4.76
N ALA A 389 -14.18 17.23 5.24
CA ALA A 389 -13.81 16.64 6.53
C ALA A 389 -12.36 16.13 6.63
N ASP A 390 -11.62 16.13 5.52
CA ASP A 390 -10.19 15.77 5.51
C ASP A 390 -9.30 17.02 5.59
N ILE A 391 -9.88 18.22 5.74
CA ILE A 391 -9.16 19.46 6.04
C ILE A 391 -9.37 19.76 7.53
N GLY A 392 -8.28 19.85 8.28
CA GLY A 392 -8.33 20.17 9.70
C GLY A 392 -7.19 21.10 10.12
N ASN A 393 -7.31 21.66 11.31
CA ASN A 393 -6.26 22.46 11.93
C ASN A 393 -5.44 21.54 12.86
N ILE A 394 -4.13 21.49 12.66
CA ILE A 394 -3.17 20.76 13.50
C ILE A 394 -2.18 21.78 14.03
N GLU A 395 -2.20 22.04 15.34
CA GLU A 395 -1.28 22.98 16.01
C GLU A 395 -1.26 24.39 15.37
N GLY A 396 -2.42 24.88 14.92
CA GLY A 396 -2.53 26.20 14.28
C GLY A 396 -2.27 26.20 12.77
N VAL A 397 -1.86 25.06 12.18
CA VAL A 397 -1.61 24.91 10.75
C VAL A 397 -2.72 24.12 10.07
N ALA A 398 -3.36 24.72 9.06
CA ALA A 398 -4.32 24.02 8.22
C ALA A 398 -3.63 22.88 7.45
N CYS A 399 -4.20 21.68 7.50
CA CYS A 399 -3.60 20.46 6.95
C CYS A 399 -4.63 19.59 6.21
N PHE A 400 -4.19 18.94 5.12
CA PHE A 400 -4.89 17.81 4.53
C PHE A 400 -4.56 16.53 5.31
N GLN A 401 -5.58 15.78 5.73
CA GLN A 401 -5.47 14.50 6.40
C GLN A 401 -5.76 13.38 5.39
N ILE A 402 -4.71 12.73 4.92
CA ILE A 402 -4.84 11.59 4.01
C ILE A 402 -4.96 10.34 4.86
N ARG A 403 -6.12 9.69 4.81
CA ARG A 403 -6.45 8.50 5.61
C ARG A 403 -7.45 7.59 4.89
N PRO A 404 -7.57 6.32 5.29
CA PRO A 404 -8.66 5.47 4.83
C PRO A 404 -10.02 6.09 5.17
N ASN A 405 -10.97 5.88 4.28
CA ASN A 405 -12.32 6.39 4.38
C ASN A 405 -13.31 5.31 3.95
N VAL A 406 -14.11 4.85 4.92
CA VAL A 406 -15.09 3.78 4.74
C VAL A 406 -16.26 4.22 3.85
N GLU A 407 -16.77 5.45 4.02
CA GLU A 407 -17.91 5.98 3.27
C GLU A 407 -17.66 6.02 1.76
N THR A 408 -16.39 6.28 1.39
CA THR A 408 -16.02 6.45 -0.01
C THR A 408 -15.24 5.27 -0.58
N GLY A 409 -14.89 4.30 0.27
CA GLY A 409 -14.00 3.19 -0.08
C GLY A 409 -12.57 3.64 -0.44
N PHE A 410 -12.20 4.90 -0.18
CA PHE A 410 -10.85 5.39 -0.44
C PHE A 410 -9.89 4.85 0.62
N SER A 411 -8.78 4.25 0.18
CA SER A 411 -7.67 3.94 1.06
C SER A 411 -6.34 4.26 0.37
N PRO A 412 -5.39 4.93 1.06
CA PRO A 412 -4.06 5.10 0.52
C PRO A 412 -3.44 3.75 0.17
N LYS A 413 -2.73 3.67 -0.96
CA LYS A 413 -2.18 2.40 -1.48
C LYS A 413 -1.17 1.70 -0.55
N THR A 414 -0.66 2.38 0.46
CA THR A 414 0.40 1.91 1.36
C THR A 414 0.13 2.43 2.77
N GLN A 415 0.62 1.74 3.80
CA GLN A 415 0.51 2.19 5.19
C GLN A 415 1.15 3.57 5.43
N THR A 416 2.30 3.85 4.79
CA THR A 416 2.94 5.20 4.75
C THR A 416 2.12 6.23 3.95
N GLY A 417 1.03 5.82 3.34
CA GLY A 417 0.13 6.69 2.59
C GLY A 417 -0.75 7.53 3.50
N THR A 418 -1.06 7.04 4.70
CA THR A 418 -1.76 7.78 5.76
C THR A 418 -0.82 8.82 6.34
N ARG A 419 -1.16 10.11 6.18
CA ARG A 419 -0.28 11.21 6.60
C ARG A 419 -1.03 12.54 6.68
N ILE A 420 -0.45 13.46 7.42
CA ILE A 420 -0.85 14.87 7.48
C ILE A 420 0.02 15.66 6.49
N VAL A 421 -0.60 16.52 5.68
CA VAL A 421 0.09 17.36 4.70
C VAL A 421 -0.29 18.82 4.94
N PRO A 422 0.65 19.69 5.37
CA PRO A 422 0.37 21.10 5.58
C PRO A 422 -0.16 21.80 4.32
N ILE A 423 -1.13 22.70 4.51
CA ILE A 423 -1.68 23.58 3.48
C ILE A 423 -0.88 24.87 3.49
N HIS A 424 -0.14 25.10 2.41
CA HIS A 424 0.65 26.33 2.25
C HIS A 424 -0.29 27.57 2.23
N PRO A 425 0.07 28.70 2.88
CA PRO A 425 -0.77 29.91 2.91
C PRO A 425 -1.20 30.41 1.52
N GLU A 426 -0.29 30.36 0.54
CA GLU A 426 -0.60 30.68 -0.86
C GLU A 426 -1.70 29.79 -1.48
N LEU A 427 -1.80 28.52 -1.06
CA LEU A 427 -2.85 27.61 -1.51
C LEU A 427 -4.21 28.02 -0.90
N THR A 428 -4.19 28.51 0.35
CA THR A 428 -5.35 29.12 1.00
C THR A 428 -5.78 30.40 0.28
N ALA A 429 -4.83 31.29 -0.02
CA ALA A 429 -5.07 32.55 -0.73
C ALA A 429 -5.64 32.32 -2.14
N LYS A 430 -5.22 31.25 -2.82
CA LYS A 430 -5.77 30.79 -4.11
C LYS A 430 -7.19 30.21 -4.02
N GLY A 431 -7.84 30.30 -2.87
CA GLY A 431 -9.25 29.97 -2.71
C GLY A 431 -9.54 28.48 -2.67
N ILE A 432 -8.71 27.68 -2.00
CA ILE A 432 -9.01 26.26 -1.78
C ILE A 432 -10.12 26.05 -0.73
N LEU A 433 -10.20 26.89 0.31
CA LEU A 433 -11.19 26.74 1.39
C LEU A 433 -12.65 26.91 0.92
N PRO A 434 -12.99 27.80 -0.02
CA PRO A 434 -14.34 27.86 -0.61
C PRO A 434 -14.83 26.57 -1.30
N PHE A 435 -13.96 25.59 -1.54
CA PHE A 435 -14.39 24.26 -1.99
C PHE A 435 -14.94 23.40 -0.85
N MET A 436 -14.80 23.81 0.41
CA MET A 436 -15.47 23.17 1.54
C MET A 436 -16.91 23.67 1.60
N LYS A 437 -17.88 22.76 1.49
CA LYS A 437 -19.29 23.07 1.74
C LYS A 437 -19.86 21.99 2.66
N PRO A 438 -20.78 22.34 3.58
CA PRO A 438 -21.29 21.39 4.58
C PRO A 438 -22.06 20.22 3.98
N ASP A 439 -22.66 20.43 2.81
CA ASP A 439 -23.59 19.52 2.13
C ASP A 439 -22.92 18.55 1.14
N GLN A 440 -21.60 18.64 0.96
CA GLN A 440 -20.88 17.81 0.00
C GLN A 440 -19.86 16.88 0.67
N VAL A 441 -19.89 15.63 0.25
CA VAL A 441 -18.92 14.61 0.68
C VAL A 441 -17.51 15.00 0.23
N TRP A 442 -17.36 15.45 -1.02
CA TRP A 442 -16.06 15.64 -1.65
C TRP A 442 -15.69 17.11 -1.78
N LEU A 443 -14.40 17.42 -1.63
CA LEU A 443 -13.87 18.76 -1.85
C LEU A 443 -14.02 19.20 -3.33
N MET A 444 -13.95 18.24 -4.26
CA MET A 444 -14.10 18.46 -5.70
C MET A 444 -15.32 17.67 -6.21
N PRO A 445 -16.56 18.15 -6.00
CA PRO A 445 -17.78 17.39 -6.27
C PRO A 445 -17.97 17.07 -7.77
N ASP A 446 -17.57 18.00 -8.65
CA ASP A 446 -17.77 17.94 -10.11
C ASP A 446 -16.96 16.85 -10.83
N LEU A 447 -16.18 16.05 -10.09
CA LEU A 447 -15.41 14.95 -10.66
C LEU A 447 -16.31 13.74 -10.94
N VAL A 448 -16.40 13.39 -12.22
CA VAL A 448 -17.09 12.16 -12.66
C VAL A 448 -16.42 10.92 -12.08
N VAL A 449 -17.20 10.15 -11.35
CA VAL A 449 -16.81 8.81 -10.88
C VAL A 449 -17.02 7.82 -12.03
N THR A 450 -15.96 7.15 -12.46
CA THR A 450 -16.11 6.08 -13.44
C THR A 450 -16.90 4.90 -12.85
N LYS A 451 -17.44 4.00 -13.71
CA LYS A 451 -18.05 2.73 -13.29
C LYS A 451 -17.17 1.88 -12.35
N LYS A 452 -15.86 2.15 -12.29
CA LYS A 452 -14.85 1.47 -11.47
C LYS A 452 -14.53 2.22 -10.17
N GLY A 453 -15.30 3.24 -9.79
CA GLY A 453 -15.07 4.06 -8.59
C GLY A 453 -13.92 5.07 -8.72
N VAL A 454 -13.29 5.22 -9.90
CA VAL A 454 -12.15 6.13 -10.07
C VAL A 454 -12.64 7.55 -10.40
N ARG A 455 -12.37 8.52 -9.51
CA ARG A 455 -12.68 9.96 -9.68
C ARG A 455 -11.66 10.73 -10.53
N SER A 456 -10.41 10.26 -10.56
CA SER A 456 -9.29 10.98 -11.20
C SER A 456 -9.20 10.82 -12.72
N ALA A 457 -10.01 9.93 -13.32
CA ALA A 457 -9.84 9.52 -14.71
C ALA A 457 -10.13 10.67 -15.70
N SER A 458 -11.24 11.39 -15.51
CA SER A 458 -11.64 12.52 -16.35
C SER A 458 -10.60 13.65 -16.31
N PHE A 459 -10.17 14.04 -15.10
CA PHE A 459 -9.12 15.02 -14.91
C PHE A 459 -7.79 14.57 -15.54
N SER A 460 -7.37 13.31 -15.34
CA SER A 460 -6.11 12.82 -15.91
C SER A 460 -6.06 12.93 -17.44
N GLN A 461 -7.18 12.63 -18.11
CA GLN A 461 -7.28 12.78 -19.56
C GLN A 461 -7.28 14.26 -19.98
N ALA A 462 -8.00 15.10 -19.24
CA ALA A 462 -8.04 16.54 -19.48
C ALA A 462 -6.66 17.20 -19.30
N PHE A 463 -5.94 16.85 -18.24
CA PHE A 463 -4.57 17.30 -18.00
C PHE A 463 -3.60 16.83 -19.10
N ALA A 464 -3.76 15.60 -19.61
CA ALA A 464 -2.95 15.12 -20.73
C ALA A 464 -3.21 15.88 -22.05
N ARG A 465 -4.42 16.43 -22.24
CA ARG A 465 -4.73 17.36 -23.34
C ARG A 465 -4.15 18.75 -23.08
N LEU A 466 -4.30 19.27 -21.86
CA LEU A 466 -3.70 20.56 -21.44
C LEU A 466 -2.19 20.55 -21.68
N ARG A 467 -1.49 19.52 -21.18
CA ARG A 467 -0.04 19.33 -21.37
C ARG A 467 0.37 19.39 -22.84
N ARG A 468 -0.38 18.72 -23.72
CA ARG A 468 -0.11 18.71 -25.17
C ARG A 468 -0.31 20.08 -25.80
N ARG A 469 -1.36 20.81 -25.42
CA ARG A 469 -1.58 22.19 -25.90
C ARG A 469 -0.53 23.17 -25.38
N ALA A 470 -0.10 22.97 -24.14
CA ALA A 470 0.99 23.71 -23.53
C ALA A 470 2.36 23.36 -24.13
N GLY A 471 2.45 22.56 -25.20
CA GLY A 471 3.74 22.20 -25.84
C GLY A 471 4.70 21.41 -24.95
N LEU A 472 4.24 20.89 -23.81
CA LEU A 472 5.12 20.28 -22.83
C LEU A 472 5.58 18.89 -23.27
N PRO A 473 6.83 18.50 -22.93
CA PRO A 473 7.42 17.24 -23.37
C PRO A 473 6.79 16.02 -22.65
N ARG A 474 6.99 14.80 -23.17
CA ARG A 474 6.32 13.57 -22.67
C ARG A 474 6.89 13.10 -21.32
N GLU A 475 8.08 13.59 -20.98
CA GLU A 475 8.87 13.37 -19.78
C GLU A 475 8.22 14.02 -18.56
N VAL A 476 7.39 15.04 -18.75
CA VAL A 476 6.60 15.66 -17.68
C VAL A 476 5.15 15.22 -17.74
N CYS A 477 4.57 14.88 -16.60
CA CYS A 477 3.14 14.55 -16.48
C CYS A 477 2.60 15.04 -15.15
N PHE A 478 1.33 14.78 -14.83
CA PHE A 478 0.77 15.23 -13.54
C PHE A 478 1.59 14.74 -12.34
N HIS A 479 2.11 13.50 -12.39
CA HIS A 479 2.93 12.97 -11.30
C HIS A 479 4.32 13.63 -11.20
N SER A 480 4.75 14.41 -12.19
CA SER A 480 5.97 15.22 -12.11
C SER A 480 5.86 16.34 -11.08
N PHE A 481 4.65 16.79 -10.68
CA PHE A 481 4.49 17.72 -9.57
C PHE A 481 5.07 17.16 -8.27
N ARG A 482 4.78 15.88 -7.98
CA ARG A 482 5.31 15.19 -6.80
C ARG A 482 6.84 15.14 -6.81
N ASN A 483 7.44 14.81 -7.95
CA ASN A 483 8.90 14.78 -8.08
C ASN A 483 9.48 16.19 -7.88
N THR A 484 8.81 17.20 -8.44
CA THR A 484 9.23 18.61 -8.35
C THR A 484 9.22 19.09 -6.90
N VAL A 485 8.11 18.89 -6.17
CA VAL A 485 8.00 19.23 -4.74
C VAL A 485 9.05 18.49 -3.92
N SER A 486 9.14 17.16 -4.10
CA SER A 486 10.11 16.36 -3.36
C SER A 486 11.57 16.75 -3.65
N THR A 487 11.87 17.28 -4.83
CA THR A 487 13.22 17.73 -5.18
C THR A 487 13.50 19.10 -4.58
N ARG A 488 12.57 20.06 -4.73
CA ARG A 488 12.73 21.42 -4.17
C ARG A 488 12.85 21.41 -2.66
N LEU A 489 12.07 20.59 -1.95
CA LEU A 489 12.12 20.47 -0.49
C LEU A 489 13.32 19.67 0.06
N ARG A 490 14.18 19.10 -0.81
CA ARG A 490 15.42 18.42 -0.40
C ARG A 490 16.67 19.29 -0.58
N ILE A 491 16.58 20.29 -1.46
CA ILE A 491 17.70 21.17 -1.83
C ILE A 491 17.77 22.39 -0.90
N HIS A 492 16.68 22.67 -0.20
CA HIS A 492 16.62 23.54 0.97
C HIS A 492 16.48 22.67 2.22
#